data_AF-A0A402CZE6-F1
#
_entry.id   AF-A0A402CZE6-F1
#
_cell.length_a   1.000
_cell.length_b   1.000
_cell.length_c   1.000
_cell.angle_alpha   90.00
_cell.angle_beta   90.00
_cell.angle_gamma   90.00
#
_symmetry.space_group_name_H-M   'P 1'
#
loop_
_entity.id
_entity.type
_entity.pdbx_description
1 polymer ?
#
loop_
_entity_poly.entity_id
_entity_poly.type
_entity_poly.pdbx_seq_one_letter_code
_entity_poly.pdbx_strand_id
1 'polypeptide(L)' 'MLTPPGTVQLSETVLRDARTLRRWHRWETARAWCIEQHDVKREWPSIEQIKYGAQVSAGTASRALVEAKRFIEKADGH' A
#
# COMPACT_ATOMS: atom_id res chain seq x y z
N MET A 1 -21.07 0.72 -47.54
CA MET A 1 -20.81 -0.05 -46.31
C MET A 1 -20.52 0.94 -45.20
N LEU A 2 -21.38 1.04 -44.19
CA LEU A 2 -21.23 1.95 -43.05
C LEU A 2 -21.07 1.11 -41.80
N THR A 3 -19.83 0.96 -41.32
CA THR A 3 -19.55 0.45 -39.98
C THR A 3 -19.83 1.58 -38.97
N PRO A 4 -20.68 1.39 -37.95
CA PRO A 4 -20.86 2.41 -36.93
C PRO A 4 -19.58 2.55 -36.08
N PRO A 5 -19.09 3.78 -35.83
CA PRO A 5 -18.00 4.03 -34.90
C PRO A 5 -18.60 4.01 -33.49
N GLY A 6 -18.60 2.85 -32.84
CA GLY A 6 -19.44 2.74 -31.66
C GLY A 6 -19.23 1.51 -30.81
N THR A 7 -17.98 1.10 -30.59
CA THR A 7 -17.69 0.33 -29.39
C THR A 7 -16.28 0.64 -28.93
N VAL A 8 -16.14 1.71 -28.14
CA VAL A 8 -15.02 1.79 -27.20
C VAL A 8 -15.20 0.59 -26.27
N GLN A 9 -14.44 -0.48 -26.50
CA GLN A 9 -14.25 -1.48 -25.48
C GLN A 9 -13.47 -0.78 -24.35
N LEU A 10 -14.20 -0.25 -23.38
CA LEU A 10 -13.68 0.09 -22.07
C LEU A 10 -13.29 -1.22 -21.39
N SER A 11 -12.19 -1.84 -21.82
CA SER A 11 -11.57 -2.93 -21.10
C SER A 11 -10.66 -2.35 -20.02
N GLU A 12 -11.24 -1.58 -19.09
CA GLU A 12 -10.61 -1.36 -17.80
C GLU A 12 -11.06 -2.47 -16.83
N THR A 13 -10.93 -3.71 -17.28
CA THR A 13 -11.03 -4.85 -16.37
C THR A 13 -9.67 -4.98 -15.72
N VAL A 14 -9.41 -4.15 -14.70
CA VAL A 14 -8.39 -4.49 -13.71
C VAL A 14 -8.95 -5.70 -12.96
N LEU A 15 -8.82 -6.88 -13.55
CA LEU A 15 -8.93 -8.16 -12.87
C LEU A 15 -7.78 -8.17 -11.85
N ARG A 16 -8.00 -7.52 -10.72
CA ARG A 16 -7.11 -7.62 -9.56
C ARG A 16 -7.27 -9.06 -9.10
N ASP A 17 -6.43 -9.95 -9.62
CA ASP A 17 -6.21 -11.29 -9.10
C ASP A 17 -6.26 -11.24 -7.56
N ALA A 18 -6.95 -12.18 -6.93
CA ALA A 18 -7.07 -12.26 -5.47
C ALA A 18 -5.68 -12.18 -4.79
N ARG A 19 -4.63 -12.64 -5.46
CA ARG A 19 -3.25 -12.48 -4.99
C ARG A 19 -2.80 -11.02 -4.94
N THR A 20 -3.12 -10.23 -5.96
CA THR A 20 -2.85 -8.80 -6.06
C THR A 20 -3.60 -8.03 -4.97
N LEU A 21 -4.88 -8.35 -4.76
CA LEU A 21 -5.69 -7.77 -3.68
C LEU A 21 -5.11 -8.09 -2.29
N ARG A 22 -4.75 -9.35 -2.03
CA ARG A 22 -4.13 -9.75 -0.75
C ARG A 22 -2.76 -9.14 -0.53
N ARG A 23 -2.00 -8.87 -1.60
CA ARG A 23 -0.68 -8.21 -1.51
C ARG A 23 -0.85 -6.72 -1.21
N TRP A 24 -1.82 -6.07 -1.85
CA TRP A 24 -2.22 -4.69 -1.57
C TRP A 24 -2.67 -4.53 -0.12
N HIS A 25 -3.60 -5.36 0.32
CA HIS A 25 -4.11 -5.32 1.68
C HIS A 25 -3.00 -5.48 2.74
N ARG A 26 -2.12 -6.48 2.57
CA ARG A 26 -0.98 -6.68 3.49
C ARG A 26 -0.05 -5.47 3.56
N TRP A 27 0.16 -4.77 2.45
CA TRP A 27 0.96 -3.54 2.44
C TRP A 27 0.24 -2.39 3.14
N GLU A 28 -1.05 -2.20 2.88
CA GLU A 28 -1.86 -1.17 3.56
C GLU A 28 -1.92 -1.40 5.07
N THR A 29 -2.14 -2.64 5.51
CA THR A 29 -2.13 -3.00 6.94
C THR A 29 -0.78 -2.71 7.57
N ALA A 30 0.33 -3.08 6.92
CA ALA A 30 1.67 -2.80 7.43
C ALA A 30 1.96 -1.29 7.49
N ARG A 31 1.50 -0.51 6.50
CA ARG A 31 1.66 0.95 6.50
C ARG A 31 0.86 1.59 7.63
N ALA A 32 -0.40 1.19 7.81
CA ALA A 32 -1.25 1.69 8.88
C ALA A 32 -0.63 1.39 10.26
N TRP A 33 -0.14 0.17 10.45
CA TRP A 33 0.54 -0.24 11.69
C TRP A 33 1.80 0.60 11.95
N CYS A 34 2.61 0.90 10.92
CA CYS A 34 3.76 1.79 11.07
C CYS A 34 3.37 3.19 11.54
N ILE A 35 2.30 3.76 10.98
CA ILE A 35 1.81 5.09 11.33
C ILE A 35 1.31 5.11 12.77
N GLU A 36 0.52 4.11 13.17
CA GLU A 36 0.00 3.97 14.54
C GLU A 36 1.15 3.84 15.55
N GLN A 37 2.14 3.01 15.29
CA GLN A 37 3.30 2.87 16.17
C GLN A 37 4.11 4.16 16.27
N HIS A 38 4.28 4.88 15.17
CA HIS A 38 4.94 6.18 15.19
C HIS A 38 4.15 7.20 16.02
N ASP A 39 2.83 7.25 15.89
CA ASP A 39 2.02 8.21 16.67
C ASP A 39 2.10 7.93 18.18
N VAL A 40 2.09 6.65 18.56
CA VAL A 40 2.18 6.21 19.97
C VAL A 40 3.57 6.44 20.57
N LYS A 41 4.64 6.08 19.85
CA LYS A 41 6.01 6.07 20.39
C LYS A 41 6.85 7.27 19.97
N ARG A 42 6.37 8.08 19.03
CA ARG A 42 7.12 9.15 18.35
C ARG A 42 8.43 8.66 17.71
N GLU A 43 8.52 7.37 17.41
CA GLU A 43 9.68 6.71 16.80
C GLU A 43 9.23 5.77 15.67
N TRP A 44 10.04 5.69 14.61
CA TRP A 44 9.76 4.78 13.50
C TRP A 44 10.12 3.34 13.87
N PRO A 45 9.20 2.36 13.71
CA PRO A 45 9.48 0.98 14.02
C PRO A 45 10.53 0.38 13.07
N SER A 46 11.32 -0.57 13.58
CA SER A 46 12.31 -1.30 12.78
C SER A 46 11.64 -2.28 11.82
N ILE A 47 12.35 -2.67 10.77
CA ILE A 47 11.84 -3.67 9.79
C ILE A 47 11.45 -4.99 10.47
N GLU A 48 12.23 -5.42 11.47
CA GLU A 48 11.92 -6.59 12.29
C GLU A 48 10.58 -6.43 13.03
N GLN A 49 10.38 -5.28 13.70
CA GLN A 49 9.14 -5.00 14.42
C GLN A 49 7.92 -4.98 13.48
N ILE A 50 8.05 -4.40 12.29
CA ILE A 50 6.97 -4.35 11.29
C ILE A 50 6.65 -5.75 10.77
N LYS A 51 7.67 -6.58 10.49
CA LYS A 51 7.46 -7.95 10.02
C LYS A 51 6.61 -8.76 11.01
N TYR A 52 6.95 -8.70 12.30
CA TYR A 52 6.24 -9.47 13.32
C TYR A 52 4.90 -8.83 13.71
N GLY A 53 4.84 -7.50 13.82
CA GLY A 53 3.64 -6.77 14.19
C GLY A 53 2.53 -6.81 13.14
N ALA A 54 2.89 -6.71 11.86
CA ALA A 54 1.94 -6.75 10.74
C ALA A 54 1.89 -8.11 10.02
N GLN A 55 2.66 -9.10 10.48
CA GLN A 55 2.77 -10.44 9.88
C GLN A 55 3.08 -10.42 8.37
N VAL A 56 4.05 -9.60 7.97
CA VAL A 56 4.45 -9.42 6.57
C VAL A 56 5.90 -9.82 6.30
N SER A 57 6.25 -10.02 5.03
CA SER A 57 7.64 -10.27 4.63
C SER A 57 8.50 -9.00 4.77
N ALA A 58 9.82 -9.18 4.86
CA ALA A 58 10.77 -8.07 5.01
C ALA A 58 10.66 -7.03 3.88
N GLY A 59 10.44 -7.47 2.63
CA GLY A 59 10.28 -6.56 1.50
C GLY A 59 9.01 -5.71 1.60
N THR A 60 7.91 -6.29 2.08
CA THR A 60 6.66 -5.54 2.34
C THR A 60 6.83 -4.58 3.51
N ALA A 61 7.49 -5.00 4.59
CA ALA A 61 7.79 -4.15 5.74
C ALA A 61 8.63 -2.92 5.36
N SER A 62 9.71 -3.12 4.59
CA SER A 62 10.57 -2.03 4.11
C SER A 62 9.78 -1.03 3.25
N ARG A 63 9.00 -1.52 2.29
CA ARG A 63 8.15 -0.67 1.46
C ARG A 63 7.08 0.06 2.27
N ALA A 64 6.46 -0.61 3.25
CA ALA A 64 5.46 0.00 4.11
C ALA A 64 6.03 1.14 4.96
N LEU A 65 7.24 0.96 5.51
CA LEU A 65 7.92 2.01 6.28
C LEU A 65 8.22 3.26 5.44
N VAL A 66 8.76 3.09 4.24
CA VAL A 66 9.06 4.22 3.33
C VAL A 66 7.80 4.99 2.97
N GLU A 67 6.72 4.29 2.64
CA GLU A 67 5.44 4.91 2.30
C GLU A 67 4.77 5.56 3.51
N ALA A 68 4.88 5.00 4.70
CA ALA A 68 4.40 5.61 5.93
C ALA A 68 5.10 6.94 6.22
N LYS A 69 6.43 6.99 6.06
CA LYS A 69 7.23 8.21 6.19
C LYS A 69 6.80 9.28 5.19
N ARG A 70 6.74 8.93 3.91
CA ARG A 70 6.28 9.84 2.85
C ARG A 70 4.87 10.37 3.08
N PHE A 71 3.98 9.53 3.61
CA PHE A 71 2.61 9.93 3.91
C PHE A 71 2.56 11.00 5.00
N ILE A 72 3.35 10.83 6.07
CA ILE A 72 3.47 11.81 7.15
C ILE A 72 4.15 13.08 6.66
N GLU A 73 5.29 12.99 5.96
CA GLU A 73 5.98 14.16 5.38
C GLU A 73 5.05 14.99 4.48
N LYS A 74 4.24 14.33 3.65
CA LYS A 74 3.25 14.99 2.80
C LYS A 74 2.09 15.60 3.61
N ALA A 75 1.68 14.96 4.69
CA ALA A 75 0.64 15.48 5.58
C ALA A 75 1.15 16.71 6.36
N ASP A 76 2.43 16.74 6.69
CA ASP A 76 3.10 17.83 7.43
C ASP A 76 3.49 19.01 6.53
N GLY A 77 3.36 18.89 5.20
CA GLY A 77 3.33 20.03 4.28
C GLY A 77 4.67 20.73 4.05
N HIS A 78 5.76 19.98 3.88
CA HIS A 78 7.02 20.47 3.31
C HIS A 78 7.21 20.03 1.85
#